data_AF-A0A2N8P3M9-F1
#
_entry.id   AF-A0A2N8P3M9-F1
#
_cell.length_a   1.000
_cell.length_b   1.000
_cell.length_c   1.000
_cell.angle_alpha   90.00
_cell.angle_beta   90.00
_cell.angle_gamma   90.00
#
_symmetry.space_group_name_H-M   'P 1'
#
loop_
_entity.id
_entity.type
_entity.pdbx_description
1 polymer ?
#
loop_
_entity_poly.entity_id
_entity_poly.type
_entity_poly.pdbx_seq_one_letter_code
_entity_poly.pdbx_strand_id
1 'polypeptide(L)'
;MPGPPMFVPQRRARRAAALTLVFAGVLATGAVAGSWSADAQEGRKRAQIRTFAHPAAAPGAPGERPPVDHRAVEAAAARAAQDGKSGSEAATEVVTRSGDLWSAVYSAREYEGFARSLDGGYVGVGLSARRSADGRTEVDSVRPGSPAARAGLRPGDRIRSIDGQGVDGFPVTEVVARLRGDTAGPDRWGGSGEGYAPSTAVGVPGTPVTVGLQRGPRAWDRTLRRARLATESVAVERLRDEGTGAPATRIKVESFTRGTGERVGRAVRAAGPAEGILLDLRGNSGGLVTEAVTAASAFLDGGLVATYDVRGSQRALEARPGGATRPPLVVLVDGGTMSAAELLTGALQDRGRAVVVGAPTFGKGSVQMPTRLADGSVAELTVGHYRTPGGRTVDGRGIAPDLVVRGDAERRARTVLSGLGGGS
;
A
#
# COMPACT_ATOMS: atom_id res chain seq x y z
N MET A 1 12.49 -44.29 32.61
CA MET A 1 13.32 -43.27 31.93
C MET A 1 12.47 -42.51 30.93
N PRO A 2 12.15 -41.23 31.21
CA PRO A 2 11.48 -40.36 30.25
C PRO A 2 12.52 -39.62 29.39
N GLY A 3 12.28 -39.55 28.08
CA GLY A 3 13.15 -38.89 27.10
C GLY A 3 13.23 -37.36 27.30
N PRO A 4 14.26 -36.71 26.76
CA PRO A 4 14.54 -35.31 27.05
C PRO A 4 13.53 -34.36 26.37
N PRO A 5 13.12 -33.27 27.06
CA PRO A 5 12.28 -32.24 26.46
C PRO A 5 13.12 -31.36 25.52
N MET A 6 12.84 -31.37 24.22
CA MET A 6 13.35 -30.36 23.29
C MET A 6 12.53 -29.06 23.41
N PHE A 7 12.72 -28.35 24.52
CA PHE A 7 12.47 -26.92 24.59
C PHE A 7 13.81 -26.20 24.39
N VAL A 8 14.07 -25.74 23.17
CA VAL A 8 15.15 -24.78 22.93
C VAL A 8 14.54 -23.39 22.99
N PRO A 9 14.95 -22.52 23.93
CA PRO A 9 14.47 -21.14 23.98
C PRO A 9 15.02 -20.40 22.76
N GLN A 10 14.12 -19.87 21.92
CA GLN A 10 14.50 -18.98 20.82
C GLN A 10 15.19 -17.75 21.40
N ARG A 11 16.53 -17.75 21.27
CA ARG A 11 17.38 -16.62 21.62
C ARG A 11 16.90 -15.38 20.87
N ARG A 12 16.58 -14.33 21.65
CA ARG A 12 16.40 -12.95 21.20
C ARG A 12 17.62 -12.52 20.38
N ALA A 13 17.53 -12.64 19.06
CA ALA A 13 18.47 -12.04 18.15
C ALA A 13 17.95 -10.65 17.78
N ARG A 14 18.62 -9.63 18.32
CA ARG A 14 18.57 -8.25 17.82
C ARG A 14 18.77 -8.28 16.30
N ARG A 15 17.77 -7.85 15.54
CA ARG A 15 17.90 -7.51 14.12
C ARG A 15 17.20 -6.19 13.86
N ALA A 16 17.97 -5.12 14.03
CA ALA A 16 17.81 -3.94 13.21
C ALA A 16 18.34 -4.29 11.81
N ALA A 17 17.45 -4.49 10.85
CA ALA A 17 17.69 -4.33 9.41
C ALA A 17 16.47 -4.76 8.58
N ALA A 18 16.11 -3.88 7.63
CA ALA A 18 15.47 -4.17 6.35
C ALA A 18 14.00 -4.65 6.35
N LEU A 19 13.09 -3.68 6.43
CA LEU A 19 11.85 -3.72 5.63
C LEU A 19 11.65 -2.33 5.01
N THR A 20 12.24 -2.08 3.83
CA THR A 20 11.83 -0.95 2.99
C THR A 20 10.58 -1.38 2.21
N LEU A 21 9.51 -1.66 2.94
CA LEU A 21 8.15 -1.73 2.39
C LEU A 21 7.45 -0.48 2.89
N VAL A 22 7.10 0.39 1.96
CA VAL A 22 6.33 1.60 2.26
C VAL A 22 4.90 1.16 2.57
N PHE A 23 4.54 1.13 3.86
CA PHE A 23 3.22 0.74 4.33
C PHE A 23 2.38 1.97 4.64
N ALA A 24 1.55 2.39 3.70
CA ALA A 24 0.73 3.59 3.85
C ALA A 24 -0.67 3.29 4.41
N GLY A 25 -0.96 3.79 5.60
CA GLY A 25 -2.32 4.02 6.09
C GLY A 25 -2.51 5.52 6.31
N VAL A 26 -2.55 6.29 5.21
CA VAL A 26 -2.50 7.76 5.30
C VAL A 26 -3.91 8.33 5.37
N LEU A 27 -4.16 9.10 6.43
CA LEU A 27 -5.31 10.01 6.46
C LEU A 27 -5.00 11.25 5.61
N ALA A 28 -5.52 11.26 4.39
CA ALA A 28 -5.56 12.48 3.59
C ALA A 28 -6.71 13.39 4.05
N THR A 29 -6.62 13.95 5.26
CA THR A 29 -7.52 15.01 5.71
C THR A 29 -7.05 16.35 5.13
N GLY A 30 -7.63 16.74 3.99
CA GLY A 30 -7.46 18.09 3.45
C GLY A 30 -8.16 19.09 4.35
N ALA A 31 -7.43 19.66 5.31
CA ALA A 31 -7.68 20.97 5.95
C ALA A 31 -6.70 21.27 7.10
N VAL A 32 -6.07 20.29 7.75
CA VAL A 32 -5.39 20.55 9.04
C VAL A 32 -3.85 20.61 8.95
N ALA A 33 -3.24 20.20 7.84
CA ALA A 33 -1.77 20.15 7.72
C ALA A 33 -1.15 21.09 6.67
N GLY A 34 -1.93 22.00 6.04
CA GLY A 34 -1.39 22.99 5.08
C GLY A 34 -0.56 22.42 3.93
N SER A 35 -0.64 21.11 3.66
CA SER A 35 0.32 20.39 2.81
C SER A 35 -0.20 20.06 1.42
N TRP A 36 -1.31 20.69 1.00
CA TRP A 36 -1.86 20.56 -0.34
C TRP A 36 -2.01 21.96 -0.92
N SER A 37 -1.34 22.22 -2.05
CA SER A 37 -1.53 23.45 -2.83
C SER A 37 -3.01 23.59 -3.20
N ALA A 38 -3.50 24.82 -3.15
CA ALA A 38 -4.91 25.21 -3.14
C ALA A 38 -5.67 25.02 -4.47
N ASP A 39 -5.13 24.31 -5.46
CA ASP A 39 -5.72 24.26 -6.82
C ASP A 39 -6.44 22.94 -7.16
N ALA A 40 -6.92 22.21 -6.16
CA ALA A 40 -7.71 20.99 -6.39
C ALA A 40 -9.09 21.01 -5.68
N GLN A 41 -9.67 22.19 -5.50
CA GLN A 41 -11.09 22.34 -5.18
C GLN A 41 -11.90 22.57 -6.45
N GLU A 42 -12.06 21.52 -7.27
CA GLU A 42 -13.11 21.52 -8.29
C GLU A 42 -13.89 20.20 -8.27
N GLY A 43 -15.13 20.29 -7.78
CA GLY A 43 -16.25 19.43 -8.18
C GLY A 43 -16.34 17.98 -7.68
N ARG A 44 -15.43 17.43 -6.86
CA ARG A 44 -15.52 16.02 -6.44
C ARG A 44 -15.97 15.85 -4.99
N LYS A 45 -17.19 15.33 -4.80
CA LYS A 45 -17.74 14.93 -3.49
C LYS A 45 -16.76 13.93 -2.85
N ARG A 46 -16.17 14.23 -1.66
CA ARG A 46 -15.24 13.35 -0.88
C ARG A 46 -15.89 12.72 0.37
N ALA A 47 -15.32 11.62 0.89
CA ALA A 47 -15.86 10.82 2.00
C ALA A 47 -16.21 11.70 3.22
N GLN A 48 -17.26 11.33 3.96
CA GLN A 48 -17.72 12.11 5.12
C GLN A 48 -16.94 11.71 6.38
N ILE A 49 -16.36 12.72 7.06
CA ILE A 49 -15.70 12.55 8.35
C ILE A 49 -16.55 13.29 9.38
N ARG A 50 -17.06 12.57 10.38
CA ARG A 50 -17.78 13.16 11.51
C ARG A 50 -16.92 13.11 12.77
N THR A 51 -17.09 14.13 13.61
CA THR A 51 -16.30 14.34 14.83
C THR A 51 -17.21 14.26 16.02
N PHE A 52 -16.85 13.46 17.02
CA PHE A 52 -17.58 13.37 18.26
C PHE A 52 -16.63 13.67 19.42
N ALA A 53 -17.07 14.49 20.37
CA ALA A 53 -16.38 14.64 21.64
C ALA A 53 -16.77 13.45 22.53
N HIS A 54 -15.80 12.68 23.00
CA HIS A 54 -16.03 11.57 23.92
C HIS A 54 -15.05 11.65 25.09
N PRO A 55 -15.39 11.08 26.27
CA PRO A 55 -14.44 11.00 27.37
C PRO A 55 -13.22 10.16 26.95
N ALA A 56 -12.08 10.38 27.61
CA ALA A 56 -10.81 9.76 27.27
C ALA A 56 -10.95 8.26 26.98
N ALA A 57 -10.40 7.83 25.83
CA ALA A 57 -10.40 6.45 25.40
C ALA A 57 -9.85 5.53 26.50
N ALA A 58 -10.46 4.35 26.65
CA ALA A 58 -9.94 3.30 27.51
C ALA A 58 -8.47 2.99 27.14
N PRO A 59 -7.61 2.63 28.11
CA PRO A 59 -6.21 2.30 27.83
C PRO A 59 -6.12 1.25 26.72
N GLY A 60 -5.11 1.38 25.87
CA GLY A 60 -4.83 0.46 24.76
C GLY A 60 -4.82 -1.00 25.20
N ALA A 61 -5.05 -1.91 24.25
CA ALA A 61 -5.06 -3.34 24.54
C ALA A 61 -3.70 -3.79 25.11
N PRO A 62 -3.63 -4.83 25.97
CA PRO A 62 -2.37 -5.31 26.52
C PRO A 62 -1.38 -5.67 25.40
N GLY A 63 -0.25 -4.96 25.32
CA GLY A 63 0.78 -5.14 24.29
C GLY A 63 0.89 -4.02 23.25
N GLU A 64 -0.04 -3.04 23.27
CA GLU A 64 -0.02 -1.88 22.38
C GLU A 64 1.09 -0.89 22.83
N ARG A 65 2.07 -0.62 21.96
CA ARG A 65 3.11 0.39 22.24
C ARG A 65 2.53 1.78 22.02
N PRO A 66 2.80 2.75 22.91
CA PRO A 66 2.31 4.10 22.72
C PRO A 66 2.89 4.70 21.43
N PRO A 67 2.10 5.50 20.68
CA PRO A 67 2.63 6.31 19.57
C PRO A 67 3.79 7.18 20.03
N VAL A 68 4.70 7.49 19.12
CA VAL A 68 5.76 8.48 19.39
C VAL A 68 5.16 9.83 19.81
N ASP A 69 5.82 10.57 20.70
CA ASP A 69 5.40 11.94 21.05
C ASP A 69 5.68 12.90 19.88
N HIS A 70 4.61 13.39 19.26
CA HIS A 70 4.67 14.30 18.10
C HIS A 70 5.41 15.60 18.45
N ARG A 71 5.20 16.13 19.66
CA ARG A 71 5.87 17.37 20.09
C ARG A 71 7.37 17.15 20.29
N ALA A 72 7.76 15.97 20.75
CA ALA A 72 9.17 15.61 20.88
C ALA A 72 9.85 15.52 19.50
N VAL A 73 9.17 14.95 18.49
CA VAL A 73 9.66 14.88 17.10
C VAL A 73 9.86 16.28 16.52
N GLU A 74 8.83 17.13 16.61
CA GLU A 74 8.87 18.51 16.11
C GLU A 74 9.95 19.34 16.83
N ALA A 75 10.02 19.24 18.16
CA ALA A 75 11.00 19.99 18.94
C ALA A 75 12.44 19.55 18.66
N ALA A 76 12.68 18.25 18.47
CA ALA A 76 13.99 17.73 18.09
C ALA A 76 14.42 18.26 16.71
N ALA A 77 13.52 18.23 15.73
CA ALA A 77 13.79 18.77 14.41
C ALA A 77 14.09 20.29 14.46
N ALA A 78 13.30 21.05 15.22
CA ALA A 78 13.47 22.49 15.35
C ALA A 78 14.80 22.88 16.01
N ARG A 79 15.18 22.20 17.11
CA ARG A 79 16.47 22.44 17.79
C ARG A 79 17.66 22.11 16.89
N ALA A 80 17.61 20.97 16.19
CA ALA A 80 18.67 20.60 15.26
C ALA A 80 18.82 21.62 14.13
N ALA A 81 17.72 22.12 13.57
CA ALA A 81 17.75 23.15 12.55
C ALA A 81 18.36 24.48 13.06
N GLN A 82 18.05 24.88 14.30
CA GLN A 82 18.66 26.06 14.93
C GLN A 82 20.18 25.91 15.09
N ASP A 83 20.66 24.69 15.33
CA ASP A 83 22.08 24.35 15.44
C ASP A 83 22.76 24.14 14.07
N GLY A 84 22.07 24.36 12.94
CA GLY A 84 22.59 24.09 11.59
C GLY A 84 22.74 22.61 11.25
N LYS A 85 22.11 21.71 12.02
CA LYS A 85 22.10 20.26 11.83
C LYS A 85 20.83 19.81 11.10
N SER A 86 20.81 18.57 10.63
CA SER A 86 19.64 18.00 9.95
C SER A 86 18.46 17.78 10.91
N GLY A 87 17.37 18.52 10.68
CA GLY A 87 16.12 18.35 11.44
C GLY A 87 15.51 16.95 11.23
N SER A 88 15.52 16.47 9.99
CA SER A 88 15.07 15.12 9.63
C SER A 88 15.83 13.99 10.33
N GLU A 89 17.15 14.10 10.51
CA GLU A 89 17.93 13.08 11.23
C GLU A 89 17.59 13.07 12.73
N ALA A 90 17.46 14.25 13.34
CA ALA A 90 17.06 14.39 14.75
C ALA A 90 15.65 13.84 14.99
N ALA A 91 14.70 14.15 14.10
CA ALA A 91 13.35 13.59 14.13
C ALA A 91 13.36 12.05 13.98
N THR A 92 14.18 11.53 13.06
CA THR A 92 14.35 10.08 12.84
C THR A 92 14.86 9.39 14.10
N GLU A 93 15.79 10.01 14.84
CA GLU A 93 16.32 9.47 16.08
C GLU A 93 15.25 9.37 17.18
N VAL A 94 14.36 10.36 17.29
CA VAL A 94 13.22 10.33 18.23
C VAL A 94 12.25 9.21 17.86
N VAL A 95 11.87 9.14 16.57
CA VAL A 95 10.97 8.08 16.06
C VAL A 95 11.55 6.70 16.32
N THR A 96 12.83 6.48 16.00
CA THR A 96 13.50 5.19 16.19
C THR A 96 13.53 4.77 17.67
N ARG A 97 13.80 5.71 18.58
CA ARG A 97 13.85 5.45 20.03
C ARG A 97 12.48 5.18 20.65
N SER A 98 11.40 5.69 20.05
CA SER A 98 10.04 5.50 20.54
C SER A 98 9.57 4.03 20.50
N GLY A 99 10.12 3.24 19.55
CA GLY A 99 9.68 1.87 19.32
C GLY A 99 8.31 1.76 18.63
N ASP A 100 7.73 2.88 18.17
CA ASP A 100 6.61 2.90 17.23
C ASP A 100 7.06 2.29 15.90
N LEU A 101 6.37 1.22 15.49
CA LEU A 101 6.74 0.42 14.32
C LEU A 101 6.31 1.07 13.00
N TRP A 102 5.43 2.07 13.06
CA TRP A 102 4.74 2.62 11.88
C TRP A 102 5.13 4.05 11.58
N SER A 103 5.65 4.78 12.56
CA SER A 103 6.13 6.15 12.36
C SER A 103 7.42 6.18 11.55
N ALA A 104 7.53 7.12 10.62
CA ALA A 104 8.69 7.29 9.77
C ALA A 104 8.94 8.78 9.46
N VAL A 105 10.18 9.12 9.15
CA VAL A 105 10.56 10.47 8.69
C VAL A 105 11.12 10.34 7.29
N TYR A 106 10.65 11.22 6.41
CA TYR A 106 11.01 11.30 5.01
C TYR A 106 11.65 12.67 4.76
N SER A 107 12.73 12.73 3.99
CA SER A 107 13.12 13.99 3.37
C SER A 107 11.99 14.54 2.50
N ALA A 108 12.02 15.84 2.20
CA ALA A 108 11.02 16.48 1.34
C ALA A 108 10.83 15.72 0.01
N ARG A 109 11.93 15.26 -0.57
CA ARG A 109 11.97 14.54 -1.85
C ARG A 109 11.42 13.11 -1.76
N GLU A 110 11.78 12.38 -0.71
CA GLU A 110 11.24 11.03 -0.47
C GLU A 110 9.72 11.11 -0.28
N TYR A 111 9.25 12.10 0.48
CA TYR A 111 7.83 12.31 0.70
C TYR A 111 7.11 12.73 -0.59
N GLU A 112 7.71 13.54 -1.46
CA GLU A 112 7.15 13.85 -2.78
C GLU A 112 7.02 12.60 -3.67
N GLY A 113 8.00 11.68 -3.63
CA GLY A 113 7.90 10.38 -4.30
C GLY A 113 6.75 9.54 -3.76
N PHE A 114 6.66 9.47 -2.43
CA PHE A 114 5.61 8.78 -1.72
C PHE A 114 4.21 9.34 -2.02
N ALA A 115 4.00 10.65 -1.88
CA ALA A 115 2.73 11.31 -2.16
C ALA A 115 2.28 11.09 -3.61
N ARG A 116 3.21 11.10 -4.57
CA ARG A 116 2.91 10.77 -5.97
C ARG A 116 2.38 9.33 -6.12
N SER A 117 2.99 8.37 -5.42
CA SER A 117 2.53 6.98 -5.43
C SER A 117 1.08 6.86 -4.94
N LEU A 118 0.72 7.60 -3.90
CA LEU A 118 -0.65 7.71 -3.41
C LEU A 118 -1.58 8.40 -4.40
N ASP A 119 -1.07 9.33 -5.21
CA ASP A 119 -1.80 9.94 -6.33
C ASP A 119 -1.95 9.01 -7.55
N GLY A 120 -1.53 7.75 -7.41
CA GLY A 120 -1.60 6.76 -8.48
C GLY A 120 -0.55 7.00 -9.56
N GLY A 121 0.51 7.72 -9.22
CA GLY A 121 1.60 8.09 -10.10
C GLY A 121 2.95 7.63 -9.58
N TYR A 122 3.86 7.23 -10.45
CA TYR A 122 5.26 7.01 -10.08
C TYR A 122 6.16 7.52 -11.19
N VAL A 123 7.46 7.67 -10.89
CA VAL A 123 8.46 7.99 -11.90
C VAL A 123 9.24 6.74 -12.25
N GLY A 124 9.44 6.52 -13.54
CA GLY A 124 10.23 5.41 -14.04
C GLY A 124 10.07 5.23 -15.54
N VAL A 125 10.41 4.05 -16.03
CA VAL A 125 10.39 3.75 -17.46
C VAL A 125 9.16 2.96 -17.92
N GLY A 126 8.36 2.44 -16.99
CA GLY A 126 7.09 1.79 -17.27
C GLY A 126 7.19 0.32 -17.67
N LEU A 127 8.09 -0.41 -17.01
CA LEU A 127 8.20 -1.86 -17.09
C LEU A 127 8.18 -2.47 -15.68
N SER A 128 7.73 -3.72 -15.56
CA SER A 128 7.99 -4.60 -14.42
C SER A 128 9.10 -5.58 -14.78
N ALA A 129 9.82 -6.06 -13.77
CA ALA A 129 10.82 -7.09 -13.94
C ALA A 129 10.45 -8.30 -13.07
N ARG A 130 10.86 -9.48 -13.52
CA ARG A 130 10.76 -10.73 -12.76
C ARG A 130 12.09 -11.45 -12.80
N ARG A 131 12.24 -12.42 -11.90
CA ARG A 131 13.31 -13.42 -11.99
C ARG A 131 12.84 -14.55 -12.89
N SER A 132 13.62 -14.89 -13.91
CA SER A 132 13.42 -16.07 -14.75
C SER A 132 13.82 -17.34 -13.99
N ALA A 133 13.42 -18.50 -14.52
CA ALA A 133 13.71 -19.80 -13.92
C ALA A 133 15.22 -20.09 -13.79
N ASP A 134 16.04 -19.46 -14.63
CA ASP A 134 17.50 -19.55 -14.61
C ASP A 134 18.17 -18.46 -13.72
N GLY A 135 17.38 -17.75 -12.92
CA GLY A 135 17.87 -16.78 -11.93
C GLY A 135 18.16 -15.38 -12.47
N ARG A 136 18.02 -15.16 -13.78
CA ARG A 136 18.30 -13.88 -14.44
C ARG A 136 17.12 -12.90 -14.30
N THR A 137 17.39 -11.61 -14.51
CA THR A 137 16.35 -10.58 -14.46
C THR A 137 15.81 -10.33 -15.86
N GLU A 138 14.50 -10.48 -16.05
CA GLU A 138 13.80 -10.27 -17.31
C GLU A 138 12.67 -9.27 -17.16
N VAL A 139 12.33 -8.59 -18.26
CA VAL A 139 11.13 -7.78 -18.36
C VAL A 139 9.92 -8.70 -18.27
N ASP A 140 9.06 -8.42 -17.30
CA ASP A 140 7.83 -9.16 -17.05
C ASP A 140 6.69 -8.55 -17.87
N SER A 141 6.43 -7.26 -17.68
CA SER A 141 5.44 -6.51 -18.46
C SER A 141 5.98 -5.14 -18.87
N VAL A 142 5.41 -4.58 -19.94
CA VAL A 142 5.71 -3.24 -20.42
C VAL A 142 4.41 -2.49 -20.58
N ARG A 143 4.26 -1.38 -19.86
CA ARG A 143 3.02 -0.62 -19.91
C ARG A 143 2.88 0.09 -21.27
N PRO A 144 1.71 0.02 -21.93
CA PRO A 144 1.43 0.79 -23.14
C PRO A 144 1.70 2.29 -22.95
N GLY A 145 2.23 2.95 -23.99
CA GLY A 145 2.54 4.39 -23.97
C GLY A 145 3.66 4.80 -23.00
N SER A 146 4.38 3.85 -22.38
CA SER A 146 5.52 4.15 -21.51
C SER A 146 6.81 4.46 -22.29
N PRO A 147 7.84 5.05 -21.64
CA PRO A 147 9.18 5.14 -22.22
C PRO A 147 9.73 3.79 -22.69
N ALA A 148 9.55 2.72 -21.92
CA ALA A 148 9.96 1.36 -22.28
C ALA A 148 9.22 0.84 -23.52
N ALA A 149 7.90 1.06 -23.61
CA ALA A 149 7.10 0.67 -24.78
C ALA A 149 7.56 1.42 -26.05
N ARG A 150 7.74 2.75 -25.96
CA ARG A 150 8.25 3.57 -27.08
C ARG A 150 9.64 3.15 -27.54
N ALA A 151 10.46 2.62 -26.62
CA ALA A 151 11.77 2.11 -26.92
C ALA A 151 11.78 0.67 -27.48
N GLY A 152 10.62 0.02 -27.59
CA GLY A 152 10.47 -1.31 -28.18
C GLY A 152 10.84 -2.47 -27.26
N LEU A 153 10.93 -2.22 -25.94
CA LEU A 153 11.10 -3.27 -24.95
C LEU A 153 9.86 -4.15 -24.91
N ARG A 154 10.05 -5.45 -24.66
CA ARG A 154 8.99 -6.46 -24.65
C ARG A 154 9.15 -7.38 -23.44
N PRO A 155 8.05 -7.99 -22.97
CA PRO A 155 8.13 -9.14 -22.07
C PRO A 155 9.13 -10.18 -22.58
N GLY A 156 9.97 -10.69 -21.67
CA GLY A 156 11.04 -11.65 -21.96
C GLY A 156 12.39 -11.03 -22.37
N ASP A 157 12.50 -9.71 -22.53
CA ASP A 157 13.81 -9.08 -22.70
C ASP A 157 14.63 -9.23 -21.41
N ARG A 158 15.85 -9.76 -21.51
CA ARG A 158 16.76 -9.85 -20.37
C ARG A 158 17.36 -8.48 -20.07
N ILE A 159 17.32 -8.08 -18.80
CA ILE A 159 18.00 -6.88 -18.28
C ILE A 159 19.39 -7.31 -17.81
N ARG A 160 20.44 -6.87 -18.51
CA ARG A 160 21.85 -7.19 -18.24
C ARG A 160 22.52 -6.13 -17.37
N SER A 161 22.21 -4.85 -17.60
CA SER A 161 22.79 -3.74 -16.85
C SER A 161 21.84 -2.55 -16.73
N ILE A 162 22.06 -1.72 -15.72
CA ILE A 162 21.44 -0.39 -15.55
C ILE A 162 22.56 0.61 -15.29
N ASP A 163 22.61 1.67 -16.11
CA ASP A 163 23.63 2.71 -16.09
C ASP A 163 25.05 2.13 -16.08
N GLY A 164 25.28 1.12 -16.92
CA GLY A 164 26.57 0.42 -17.04
C GLY A 164 26.83 -0.65 -15.97
N GLN A 165 26.07 -0.67 -14.87
CA GLN A 165 26.25 -1.67 -13.81
C GLN A 165 25.48 -2.96 -14.12
N GLY A 166 26.18 -4.09 -14.12
CA GLY A 166 25.58 -5.41 -14.26
C GLY A 166 24.56 -5.68 -13.15
N VAL A 167 23.42 -6.28 -13.49
CA VAL A 167 22.32 -6.55 -12.53
C VAL A 167 22.16 -8.02 -12.19
N ASP A 168 23.07 -8.88 -12.65
CA ASP A 168 23.08 -10.30 -12.28
C ASP A 168 23.32 -10.42 -10.76
N GLY A 169 22.49 -11.23 -10.08
CA GLY A 169 22.54 -11.39 -8.62
C GLY A 169 21.81 -10.30 -7.82
N PHE A 170 21.46 -9.16 -8.41
CA PHE A 170 20.69 -8.13 -7.69
C PHE A 170 19.26 -8.63 -7.43
N PRO A 171 18.67 -8.34 -6.26
CA PRO A 171 17.23 -8.51 -6.07
C PRO A 171 16.45 -7.75 -7.15
N VAL A 172 15.37 -8.34 -7.66
CA VAL A 172 14.52 -7.70 -8.68
C VAL A 172 14.02 -6.32 -8.20
N THR A 173 13.77 -6.19 -6.90
CA THR A 173 13.38 -4.93 -6.26
C THR A 173 14.43 -3.82 -6.42
N GLU A 174 15.72 -4.16 -6.34
CA GLU A 174 16.82 -3.23 -6.54
C GLU A 174 16.91 -2.77 -8.01
N VAL A 175 16.74 -3.71 -8.94
CA VAL A 175 16.68 -3.40 -10.38
C VAL A 175 15.53 -2.44 -10.66
N VAL A 176 14.35 -2.70 -10.09
CA VAL A 176 13.18 -1.82 -10.23
C VAL A 176 13.42 -0.45 -9.60
N ALA A 177 14.02 -0.38 -8.41
CA ALA A 177 14.37 0.88 -7.75
C ALA A 177 15.29 1.75 -8.63
N ARG A 178 16.32 1.16 -9.22
CA ARG A 178 17.24 1.86 -10.14
C ARG A 178 16.53 2.39 -11.39
N LEU A 179 15.63 1.60 -11.98
CA LEU A 179 14.82 2.03 -13.12
C LEU A 179 13.87 3.19 -12.79
N ARG A 180 13.37 3.25 -11.55
CA ARG A 180 12.58 4.38 -11.02
C ARG A 180 13.45 5.57 -10.63
N GLY A 181 14.74 5.30 -10.39
CA GLY A 181 15.71 6.27 -9.91
C GLY A 181 15.60 6.45 -8.40
N ASP A 182 15.19 5.44 -7.63
CA ASP A 182 14.95 5.54 -6.18
C ASP A 182 16.23 5.29 -5.35
N THR A 183 17.36 4.97 -5.99
CA THR A 183 18.62 4.66 -5.30
C THR A 183 19.45 5.93 -5.10
N ALA A 184 19.35 6.52 -3.91
CA ALA A 184 20.23 7.60 -3.41
C ALA A 184 21.23 7.13 -2.34
N GLY A 185 21.11 5.87 -1.87
CA GLY A 185 21.89 5.35 -0.75
C GLY A 185 23.22 4.74 -1.18
N PRO A 186 24.20 4.62 -0.24
CA PRO A 186 25.44 3.91 -0.50
C PRO A 186 25.12 2.49 -0.96
N ASP A 187 25.74 2.13 -2.07
CA ASP A 187 25.70 0.88 -2.77
C ASP A 187 26.02 -0.29 -1.83
N ARG A 188 24.95 -0.83 -1.22
CA ARG A 188 24.99 -1.94 -0.26
C ARG A 188 25.50 -3.26 -0.84
N TRP A 189 25.77 -3.29 -2.16
CA TRP A 189 26.22 -4.46 -2.93
C TRP A 189 27.54 -4.22 -3.68
N GLY A 190 28.37 -3.27 -3.22
CA GLY A 190 29.81 -3.24 -3.56
C GLY A 190 30.16 -2.74 -4.97
N GLY A 191 29.46 -1.71 -5.47
CA GLY A 191 29.70 -1.13 -6.78
C GLY A 191 30.64 0.07 -6.75
N SER A 192 31.72 0.04 -5.96
CA SER A 192 32.72 1.11 -5.86
C SER A 192 33.68 1.15 -7.06
N GLY A 193 33.14 1.07 -8.28
CA GLY A 193 33.92 1.36 -9.48
C GLY A 193 34.22 2.85 -9.54
N GLU A 194 35.49 3.21 -9.78
CA GLU A 194 35.89 4.57 -10.12
C GLU A 194 34.99 5.10 -11.26
N GLY A 195 34.27 6.20 -11.00
CA GLY A 195 33.36 6.82 -11.96
C GLY A 195 31.89 6.92 -11.50
N TYR A 196 31.52 6.38 -10.34
CA TYR A 196 30.18 6.58 -9.80
C TYR A 196 29.99 8.00 -9.24
N ALA A 197 29.40 8.89 -10.04
CA ALA A 197 28.69 10.04 -9.50
C ALA A 197 27.34 9.53 -8.98
N PRO A 198 27.04 9.56 -7.67
CA PRO A 198 25.69 9.28 -7.20
C PRO A 198 24.73 10.18 -7.98
N SER A 199 23.75 9.57 -8.64
CA SER A 199 22.72 10.33 -9.34
C SER A 199 21.98 11.16 -8.30
N THR A 200 22.33 12.43 -8.22
CA THR A 200 21.60 13.44 -7.44
C THR A 200 20.17 13.65 -7.99
N ALA A 201 19.82 13.00 -9.10
CA ALA A 201 18.54 13.05 -9.79
C ALA A 201 17.63 11.82 -9.51
N VAL A 202 17.57 11.39 -8.26
CA VAL A 202 16.62 10.40 -7.72
C VAL A 202 15.16 10.72 -8.12
N GLY A 203 14.49 9.84 -8.87
CA GLY A 203 13.06 9.91 -9.16
C GLY A 203 12.56 11.14 -9.94
N VAL A 204 13.44 11.83 -10.69
CA VAL A 204 13.08 13.04 -11.46
C VAL A 204 12.64 12.67 -12.88
N PRO A 205 11.43 13.06 -13.32
CA PRO A 205 11.01 12.89 -14.72
C PRO A 205 11.99 13.56 -15.70
N GLY A 206 12.20 12.96 -16.85
CA GLY A 206 13.13 13.43 -17.89
C GLY A 206 14.56 12.93 -17.72
N THR A 207 14.95 12.47 -16.52
CA THR A 207 16.28 11.89 -16.29
C THR A 207 16.50 10.64 -17.13
N PRO A 208 17.70 10.49 -17.71
CA PRO A 208 18.03 9.28 -18.47
C PRO A 208 18.32 8.10 -17.53
N VAL A 209 18.09 6.90 -18.05
CA VAL A 209 18.60 5.63 -17.53
C VAL A 209 18.95 4.74 -18.71
N THR A 210 20.18 4.24 -18.76
CA THR A 210 20.65 3.35 -19.82
C THR A 210 20.49 1.91 -19.37
N VAL A 211 19.71 1.13 -20.13
CA VAL A 211 19.44 -0.27 -19.82
C VAL A 211 20.15 -1.15 -20.86
N GLY A 212 21.04 -2.02 -20.40
CA GLY A 212 21.63 -3.06 -21.23
C GLY A 212 20.65 -4.22 -21.34
N LEU A 213 20.24 -4.55 -22.57
CA LEU A 213 19.20 -5.52 -22.87
C LEU A 213 19.75 -6.69 -23.69
N GLN A 214 19.05 -7.81 -23.65
CA GLN A 214 19.31 -8.96 -24.51
C GLN A 214 18.00 -9.67 -24.91
N ARG A 215 17.89 -10.01 -26.20
CA ARG A 215 16.80 -10.82 -26.77
C ARG A 215 17.41 -11.86 -27.70
N GLY A 216 17.37 -13.13 -27.29
CA GLY A 216 18.10 -14.20 -27.98
C GLY A 216 19.61 -13.90 -28.04
N PRO A 217 20.25 -13.98 -29.24
CA PRO A 217 21.68 -13.69 -29.39
C PRO A 217 21.98 -12.18 -29.43
N ARG A 218 20.97 -11.33 -29.63
CA ARG A 218 21.18 -9.89 -29.79
C ARG A 218 21.24 -9.20 -28.43
N ALA A 219 22.33 -8.48 -28.22
CA ALA A 219 22.58 -7.62 -27.06
C ALA A 219 22.69 -6.16 -27.51
N TRP A 220 22.09 -5.23 -26.77
CA TRP A 220 22.17 -3.80 -27.07
C TRP A 220 21.89 -2.96 -25.83
N ASP A 221 22.28 -1.69 -25.87
CA ASP A 221 21.96 -0.73 -24.83
C ASP A 221 20.87 0.23 -25.31
N ARG A 222 20.02 0.68 -24.38
CA ARG A 222 18.93 1.60 -24.68
C ARG A 222 18.82 2.63 -23.57
N THR A 223 18.99 3.90 -23.91
CA THR A 223 18.72 5.00 -22.99
C THR A 223 17.23 5.32 -23.01
N LEU A 224 16.60 5.19 -21.85
CA LEU A 224 15.20 5.54 -21.60
C LEU A 224 15.17 6.83 -20.80
N ARG A 225 14.20 7.70 -21.07
CA ARG A 225 13.93 8.85 -20.20
C ARG A 225 12.82 8.49 -19.24
N ARG A 226 13.07 8.62 -17.94
CA ARG A 226 12.04 8.41 -16.91
C ARG A 226 10.88 9.37 -17.18
N ALA A 227 9.66 8.89 -17.05
CA ALA A 227 8.46 9.70 -17.20
C ALA A 227 7.59 9.57 -15.94
N ARG A 228 6.61 10.45 -15.81
CA ARG A 228 5.51 10.24 -14.86
C ARG A 228 4.54 9.23 -15.44
N LEU A 229 4.18 8.25 -14.64
CA LEU A 229 3.49 7.05 -15.06
C LEU A 229 2.36 6.72 -14.10
N ALA A 230 1.20 6.31 -14.63
CA ALA A 230 0.07 5.90 -13.79
C ALA A 230 0.21 4.45 -13.33
N THR A 231 -0.25 4.17 -12.11
CA THR A 231 -0.52 2.82 -11.59
C THR A 231 -1.94 2.41 -11.96
N GLU A 232 -2.11 1.19 -12.48
CA GLU A 232 -3.43 0.59 -12.63
C GLU A 232 -3.85 -0.01 -11.29
N SER A 233 -4.60 0.74 -10.49
CA SER A 233 -4.92 0.30 -9.12
C SER A 233 -6.09 -0.66 -9.02
N VAL A 234 -6.87 -0.80 -10.09
CA VAL A 234 -8.06 -1.67 -10.16
C VAL A 234 -8.05 -2.43 -11.49
N ALA A 235 -8.03 -3.76 -11.41
CA ALA A 235 -8.27 -4.65 -12.55
C ALA A 235 -9.65 -5.31 -12.42
N VAL A 236 -10.36 -5.43 -13.54
CA VAL A 236 -11.71 -5.99 -13.58
C VAL A 236 -11.73 -7.14 -14.57
N GLU A 237 -12.23 -8.29 -14.14
CA GLU A 237 -12.35 -9.48 -14.96
C GLU A 237 -13.73 -10.13 -14.76
N ARG A 238 -14.38 -10.49 -15.87
CA ARG A 238 -15.61 -11.29 -15.83
C ARG A 238 -15.25 -12.76 -15.85
N LEU A 239 -15.55 -13.44 -14.76
CA LEU A 239 -15.36 -14.87 -14.60
C LEU A 239 -16.61 -15.59 -15.11
N ARG A 240 -16.41 -16.45 -16.11
CA ARG A 240 -17.47 -17.32 -16.64
C ARG A 240 -17.72 -18.48 -15.70
N ASP A 241 -18.95 -18.98 -15.67
CA ASP A 241 -19.27 -20.20 -14.94
C ASP A 241 -18.67 -21.42 -15.65
N GLU A 242 -17.57 -21.93 -15.10
CA GLU A 242 -16.87 -23.14 -15.59
C GLU A 242 -17.16 -24.33 -14.66
N GLY A 243 -18.39 -24.45 -14.15
CA GLY A 243 -18.80 -25.51 -13.22
C GLY A 243 -18.39 -25.27 -11.77
N THR A 244 -18.00 -24.04 -11.43
CA THR A 244 -17.59 -23.62 -10.07
C THR A 244 -18.64 -22.75 -9.37
N GLY A 245 -19.72 -22.42 -10.07
CA GLY A 245 -20.87 -21.72 -9.52
C GLY A 245 -20.87 -20.24 -9.86
N ALA A 246 -21.91 -19.85 -10.60
CA ALA A 246 -22.35 -18.50 -10.95
C ALA A 246 -21.33 -17.62 -11.73
N PRO A 247 -21.81 -16.82 -12.69
CA PRO A 247 -20.99 -15.76 -13.28
C PRO A 247 -20.64 -14.74 -12.19
N ALA A 248 -19.40 -14.25 -12.23
CA ALA A 248 -18.94 -13.28 -11.25
C ALA A 248 -18.01 -12.25 -11.87
N THR A 249 -18.08 -11.02 -11.37
CA THR A 249 -17.09 -9.99 -11.69
C THR A 249 -16.05 -9.95 -10.57
N ARG A 250 -14.79 -10.25 -10.92
CA ARG A 250 -13.65 -10.06 -10.04
C ARG A 250 -13.14 -8.63 -10.16
N ILE A 251 -13.10 -7.92 -9.03
CA ILE A 251 -12.55 -6.57 -8.89
C ILE A 251 -11.30 -6.70 -8.03
N LYS A 252 -10.13 -6.71 -8.67
CA LYS A 252 -8.84 -6.73 -7.98
C LYS A 252 -8.42 -5.31 -7.66
N VAL A 253 -8.18 -5.01 -6.38
CA VAL A 253 -7.62 -3.72 -5.95
C VAL A 253 -6.21 -3.95 -5.47
N GLU A 254 -5.22 -3.42 -6.18
CA GLU A 254 -3.81 -3.58 -5.82
C GLU A 254 -3.37 -2.61 -4.71
N SER A 255 -3.88 -1.38 -4.73
CA SER A 255 -3.61 -0.35 -3.73
C SER A 255 -4.66 0.75 -3.77
N PHE A 256 -4.92 1.39 -2.64
CA PHE A 256 -5.85 2.53 -2.52
C PHE A 256 -5.16 3.85 -2.90
N THR A 257 -4.88 4.04 -4.18
CA THR A 257 -4.40 5.32 -4.71
C THR A 257 -5.55 6.23 -5.11
N ARG A 258 -5.29 7.51 -5.42
CA ARG A 258 -6.30 8.49 -5.81
C ARG A 258 -7.19 7.98 -6.94
N GLY A 259 -8.49 8.10 -6.74
CA GLY A 259 -9.53 7.67 -7.68
C GLY A 259 -9.80 6.17 -7.71
N THR A 260 -9.15 5.37 -6.84
CA THR A 260 -9.40 3.93 -6.71
C THR A 260 -10.84 3.65 -6.28
N GLY A 261 -11.36 4.38 -5.29
CA GLY A 261 -12.74 4.18 -4.83
C GLY A 261 -13.77 4.42 -5.93
N GLU A 262 -13.56 5.44 -6.76
CA GLU A 262 -14.41 5.71 -7.92
C GLU A 262 -14.30 4.64 -9.02
N ARG A 263 -13.09 4.09 -9.23
CA ARG A 263 -12.89 2.94 -10.15
C ARG A 263 -13.62 1.70 -9.66
N VAL A 264 -13.53 1.38 -8.37
CA VAL A 264 -14.29 0.29 -7.73
C VAL A 264 -15.79 0.53 -7.91
N GLY A 265 -16.29 1.73 -7.60
CA GLY A 265 -17.71 2.06 -7.79
C GLY A 265 -18.20 1.91 -9.23
N ARG A 266 -17.38 2.27 -10.23
CA ARG A 266 -17.70 2.02 -11.65
C ARG A 266 -17.74 0.52 -11.97
N ALA A 267 -16.78 -0.26 -11.48
CA ALA A 267 -16.74 -1.70 -11.69
C ALA A 267 -17.97 -2.39 -11.07
N VAL A 268 -18.37 -2.00 -9.86
CA VAL A 268 -19.57 -2.51 -9.18
C VAL A 268 -20.84 -2.17 -9.95
N ARG A 269 -20.98 -0.94 -10.48
CA ARG A 269 -22.15 -0.57 -11.32
C ARG A 269 -22.18 -1.28 -12.67
N ALA A 270 -21.01 -1.66 -13.20
CA ALA A 270 -20.90 -2.38 -14.46
C ALA A 270 -21.13 -3.90 -14.30
N ALA A 271 -20.96 -4.43 -13.09
CA ALA A 271 -21.42 -5.77 -12.73
C ALA A 271 -22.95 -5.77 -12.71
N GLY A 272 -23.57 -6.79 -13.30
CA GLY A 272 -25.03 -6.88 -13.33
C GLY A 272 -25.63 -7.03 -11.92
N PRO A 273 -26.90 -6.65 -11.69
CA PRO A 273 -27.53 -6.73 -10.36
C PRO A 273 -27.68 -8.17 -9.82
N ALA A 274 -27.64 -9.17 -10.70
CA ALA A 274 -27.69 -10.59 -10.37
C ALA A 274 -26.31 -11.28 -10.47
N GLU A 275 -25.25 -10.54 -10.82
CA GLU A 275 -23.90 -11.07 -10.94
C GLU A 275 -23.20 -11.00 -9.57
N GLY A 276 -22.58 -12.10 -9.15
CA GLY A 276 -21.81 -12.09 -7.92
C GLY A 276 -20.53 -11.26 -8.07
N ILE A 277 -20.06 -10.65 -6.99
CA ILE A 277 -18.83 -9.86 -6.97
C ILE A 277 -17.78 -10.55 -6.11
N LEU A 278 -16.58 -10.71 -6.68
CA LEU A 278 -15.36 -11.07 -5.96
C LEU A 278 -14.48 -9.83 -5.80
N LEU A 279 -14.46 -9.24 -4.62
CA LEU A 279 -13.54 -8.16 -4.30
C LEU A 279 -12.21 -8.76 -3.83
N ASP A 280 -11.17 -8.70 -4.67
CA ASP A 280 -9.87 -9.27 -4.38
C ASP A 280 -8.89 -8.22 -3.81
N LEU A 281 -8.58 -8.36 -2.51
CA LEU A 281 -7.66 -7.50 -1.75
C LEU A 281 -6.38 -8.24 -1.34
N ARG A 282 -6.12 -9.44 -1.88
CA ARG A 282 -4.88 -10.20 -1.62
C ARG A 282 -3.66 -9.39 -2.04
N GLY A 283 -2.63 -9.32 -1.20
CA GLY A 283 -1.41 -8.55 -1.47
C GLY A 283 -1.59 -7.02 -1.46
N ASN A 284 -2.77 -6.49 -1.14
CA ASN A 284 -3.02 -5.05 -1.06
C ASN A 284 -2.56 -4.49 0.28
N SER A 285 -1.45 -3.74 0.28
CA SER A 285 -0.85 -3.17 1.49
C SER A 285 -1.56 -1.92 2.04
N GLY A 286 -2.67 -1.51 1.43
CA GLY A 286 -3.46 -0.34 1.82
C GLY A 286 -3.28 0.85 0.89
N GLY A 287 -3.11 2.05 1.47
CA GLY A 287 -3.06 3.33 0.76
C GLY A 287 -3.89 4.41 1.46
N LEU A 288 -4.57 5.23 0.67
CA LEU A 288 -5.42 6.32 1.14
C LEU A 288 -6.69 5.76 1.80
N VAL A 289 -6.87 6.04 3.10
CA VAL A 289 -8.07 5.65 3.86
C VAL A 289 -9.35 6.18 3.22
N THR A 290 -9.32 7.40 2.68
CA THR A 290 -10.48 8.03 2.02
C THR A 290 -10.92 7.27 0.76
N GLU A 291 -9.99 6.65 0.05
CA GLU A 291 -10.29 5.85 -1.14
C GLU A 291 -10.91 4.50 -0.75
N ALA A 292 -10.46 3.90 0.36
CA ALA A 292 -11.08 2.70 0.92
C ALA A 292 -12.51 2.98 1.42
N VAL A 293 -12.77 4.10 2.09
CA VAL A 293 -14.14 4.51 2.49
C VAL A 293 -15.03 4.77 1.27
N THR A 294 -14.47 5.38 0.22
CA THR A 294 -15.19 5.59 -1.04
C THR A 294 -15.51 4.25 -1.71
N ALA A 295 -14.58 3.29 -1.71
CA ALA A 295 -14.82 1.93 -2.18
C ALA A 295 -15.88 1.22 -1.33
N ALA A 296 -15.86 1.35 -0.01
CA ALA A 296 -16.89 0.79 0.89
C ALA A 296 -18.29 1.30 0.54
N SER A 297 -18.39 2.58 0.18
CA SER A 297 -19.66 3.21 -0.24
C SER A 297 -20.23 2.61 -1.53
N ALA A 298 -19.43 1.90 -2.34
CA ALA A 298 -19.95 1.19 -3.51
C ALA A 298 -20.78 -0.05 -3.12
N PHE A 299 -20.57 -0.59 -1.93
CA PHE A 299 -21.19 -1.83 -1.45
C PHE A 299 -22.17 -1.64 -0.29
N LEU A 300 -22.15 -0.46 0.34
CA LEU A 300 -22.94 -0.12 1.53
C LEU A 300 -23.91 1.02 1.22
N ASP A 301 -25.09 0.98 1.84
CA ASP A 301 -26.07 2.06 1.78
C ASP A 301 -25.97 2.96 3.03
N GLY A 302 -24.85 3.68 3.13
CA GLY A 302 -24.58 4.57 4.27
C GLY A 302 -24.06 3.89 5.54
N GLY A 303 -23.87 4.67 6.60
CA GLY A 303 -23.48 4.21 7.94
C GLY A 303 -21.98 4.01 8.17
N LEU A 304 -21.61 3.54 9.36
CA LEU A 304 -20.22 3.46 9.80
C LEU A 304 -19.36 2.50 8.95
N VAL A 305 -18.14 2.93 8.61
CA VAL A 305 -17.09 2.12 7.98
C VAL A 305 -15.98 1.84 8.99
N ALA A 306 -15.52 2.86 9.70
CA ALA A 306 -14.56 2.71 10.77
C ALA A 306 -14.61 3.91 11.71
N THR A 307 -14.10 3.73 12.91
CA THR A 307 -13.76 4.85 13.81
C THR A 307 -12.26 4.91 13.99
N TYR A 308 -11.70 6.07 14.29
CA TYR A 308 -10.29 6.21 14.65
C TYR A 308 -10.13 7.31 15.69
N ASP A 309 -9.14 7.17 16.57
CA ASP A 309 -8.82 8.18 17.56
C ASP A 309 -7.72 9.11 17.06
N VAL A 310 -7.84 10.41 17.34
CA VAL A 310 -6.77 11.39 17.17
C VAL A 310 -6.67 12.19 18.45
N ARG A 311 -5.56 12.05 19.18
CA ARG A 311 -5.28 12.82 20.41
C ARG A 311 -6.45 12.76 21.43
N GLY A 312 -7.03 11.57 21.60
CA GLY A 312 -8.17 11.33 22.50
C GLY A 312 -9.54 11.77 21.97
N SER A 313 -9.62 12.28 20.74
CA SER A 313 -10.88 12.56 20.06
C SER A 313 -11.21 11.48 19.03
N GLN A 314 -12.31 10.76 19.24
CA GLN A 314 -12.80 9.77 18.30
C GLN A 314 -13.42 10.43 17.06
N ARG A 315 -13.08 9.92 15.89
CA ARG A 315 -13.60 10.33 14.59
C ARG A 315 -14.29 9.12 13.94
N ALA A 316 -15.36 9.38 13.19
CA ALA A 316 -16.07 8.36 12.43
C ALA A 316 -15.91 8.59 10.94
N LEU A 317 -15.65 7.50 10.22
CA LEU A 317 -15.66 7.41 8.77
C LEU A 317 -16.94 6.71 8.35
N GLU A 318 -17.76 7.37 7.54
CA GLU A 318 -19.06 6.85 7.12
C GLU A 318 -19.10 6.61 5.60
N ALA A 319 -19.74 5.52 5.22
CA ALA A 319 -20.11 5.24 3.85
C ALA A 319 -21.21 6.21 3.41
N ARG A 320 -21.27 6.48 2.11
CA ARG A 320 -22.39 7.21 1.52
C ARG A 320 -23.56 6.28 1.22
N PRO A 321 -24.79 6.81 1.20
CA PRO A 321 -25.94 6.08 0.69
C PRO A 321 -25.82 5.83 -0.84
N GLY A 322 -26.56 4.84 -1.33
CA GLY A 322 -26.69 4.49 -2.74
C GLY A 322 -25.77 3.37 -3.23
N GLY A 323 -25.09 2.64 -2.34
CA GLY A 323 -24.27 1.48 -2.70
C GLY A 323 -25.09 0.26 -3.16
N ALA A 324 -24.46 -0.63 -3.92
CA ALA A 324 -25.07 -1.87 -4.39
C ALA A 324 -25.06 -2.94 -3.28
N THR A 325 -26.18 -3.04 -2.56
CA THR A 325 -26.34 -3.96 -1.41
C THR A 325 -26.89 -5.34 -1.79
N ARG A 326 -27.53 -5.47 -2.96
CA ARG A 326 -28.17 -6.72 -3.40
C ARG A 326 -27.21 -7.77 -3.99
N PRO A 327 -26.23 -7.43 -4.84
CA PRO A 327 -25.37 -8.45 -5.45
C PRO A 327 -24.62 -9.26 -4.37
N PRO A 328 -24.55 -10.60 -4.49
CA PRO A 328 -23.71 -11.42 -3.63
C PRO A 328 -22.26 -10.90 -3.64
N LEU A 329 -21.63 -10.83 -2.48
CA LEU A 329 -20.28 -10.27 -2.34
C LEU A 329 -19.41 -11.19 -1.50
N VAL A 330 -18.25 -11.55 -2.05
CA VAL A 330 -17.17 -12.23 -1.33
C VAL A 330 -15.91 -11.38 -1.43
N VAL A 331 -15.20 -11.23 -0.30
CA VAL A 331 -13.92 -10.53 -0.23
C VAL A 331 -12.79 -11.55 -0.09
N LEU A 332 -11.81 -11.51 -0.99
CA LEU A 332 -10.60 -12.34 -0.92
C LEU A 332 -9.48 -11.58 -0.22
N VAL A 333 -8.88 -12.21 0.79
CA VAL A 333 -7.80 -11.62 1.61
C VAL A 333 -6.66 -12.59 1.88
N ASP A 334 -5.48 -12.06 2.18
CA ASP A 334 -4.33 -12.82 2.65
C ASP A 334 -3.46 -12.01 3.63
N GLY A 335 -2.32 -12.56 4.05
CA GLY A 335 -1.38 -11.87 4.95
C GLY A 335 -0.71 -10.63 4.35
N GLY A 336 -0.91 -10.36 3.05
CA GLY A 336 -0.50 -9.11 2.40
C GLY A 336 -1.59 -8.03 2.41
N THR A 337 -2.85 -8.39 2.71
CA THR A 337 -3.94 -7.43 2.94
C THR A 337 -3.66 -6.63 4.23
N MET A 338 -3.55 -5.31 4.11
CA MET A 338 -3.11 -4.44 5.22
C MET A 338 -3.86 -3.09 5.26
N SER A 339 -3.96 -2.50 6.46
CA SER A 339 -4.27 -1.07 6.64
C SER A 339 -5.63 -0.67 6.03
N ALA A 340 -5.67 0.27 5.08
CA ALA A 340 -6.91 0.70 4.42
C ALA A 340 -7.69 -0.48 3.77
N ALA A 341 -7.00 -1.54 3.35
CA ALA A 341 -7.64 -2.77 2.86
C ALA A 341 -8.31 -3.55 3.99
N GLU A 342 -7.67 -3.66 5.15
CA GLU A 342 -8.24 -4.29 6.36
C GLU A 342 -9.43 -3.50 6.90
N LEU A 343 -9.37 -2.16 6.82
CA LEU A 343 -10.48 -1.28 7.16
C LEU A 343 -11.70 -1.57 6.27
N LEU A 344 -11.52 -1.67 4.95
CA LEU A 344 -12.59 -2.02 4.02
C LEU A 344 -13.13 -3.43 4.31
N THR A 345 -12.24 -4.43 4.48
CA THR A 345 -12.63 -5.81 4.79
C THR A 345 -13.44 -5.88 6.07
N GLY A 346 -12.94 -5.29 7.16
CA GLY A 346 -13.61 -5.29 8.46
C GLY A 346 -14.96 -4.58 8.42
N ALA A 347 -15.07 -3.47 7.66
CA ALA A 347 -16.34 -2.77 7.48
C ALA A 347 -17.39 -3.61 6.77
N LEU A 348 -17.01 -4.33 5.70
CA LEU A 348 -17.92 -5.19 4.96
C LEU A 348 -18.30 -6.44 5.77
N GLN A 349 -17.35 -7.01 6.52
CA GLN A 349 -17.57 -8.19 7.35
C GLN A 349 -18.49 -7.88 8.54
N ASP A 350 -18.18 -6.86 9.35
CA ASP A 350 -18.95 -6.52 10.56
C ASP A 350 -20.39 -6.14 10.26
N ARG A 351 -20.64 -5.64 9.05
CA ARG A 351 -21.97 -5.24 8.60
C ARG A 351 -22.73 -6.36 7.90
N GLY A 352 -22.19 -7.58 7.91
CA GLY A 352 -22.78 -8.73 7.25
C GLY A 352 -22.93 -8.54 5.73
N ARG A 353 -22.17 -7.61 5.13
CA ARG A 353 -22.30 -7.28 3.72
C ARG A 353 -21.56 -8.25 2.82
N ALA A 354 -20.47 -8.84 3.30
CA ALA A 354 -19.67 -9.79 2.54
C ALA A 354 -19.22 -10.96 3.41
N VAL A 355 -19.00 -12.10 2.76
CA VAL A 355 -18.24 -13.21 3.34
C VAL A 355 -16.76 -13.00 3.00
N VAL A 356 -15.89 -13.03 3.99
CA VAL A 356 -14.44 -12.89 3.85
C VAL A 356 -13.80 -14.28 3.75
N VAL A 357 -13.05 -14.51 2.68
CA VAL A 357 -12.44 -15.81 2.37
C VAL A 357 -10.94 -15.64 2.16
N GLY A 358 -10.12 -16.52 2.75
CA GLY A 358 -8.68 -16.54 2.50
C GLY A 358 -7.84 -16.84 3.74
N ALA A 359 -6.85 -16.00 4.04
CA ALA A 359 -5.98 -16.13 5.22
C ALA A 359 -6.07 -14.88 6.10
N PRO A 360 -5.70 -14.96 7.41
CA PRO A 360 -5.63 -13.79 8.27
C PRO A 360 -4.84 -12.65 7.64
N THR A 361 -5.36 -11.43 7.76
CA THR A 361 -4.71 -10.22 7.24
C THR A 361 -3.56 -9.78 8.14
N PHE A 362 -2.82 -8.78 7.69
CA PHE A 362 -1.53 -8.42 8.29
C PHE A 362 -1.61 -7.90 9.73
N GLY A 363 -2.63 -7.11 10.07
CA GLY A 363 -2.82 -6.54 11.41
C GLY A 363 -2.21 -5.16 11.61
N LYS A 364 -2.29 -4.27 10.61
CA LYS A 364 -1.95 -2.86 10.80
C LYS A 364 -3.22 -2.07 11.11
N GLY A 365 -3.45 -1.82 12.40
CA GLY A 365 -4.60 -1.08 12.92
C GLY A 365 -4.33 0.40 13.18
N SER A 366 -3.09 0.85 12.98
CA SER A 366 -2.65 2.23 13.20
C SER A 366 -2.93 3.13 11.99
N VAL A 367 -3.14 4.41 12.27
CA VAL A 367 -3.37 5.44 11.27
C VAL A 367 -2.27 6.48 11.37
N GLN A 368 -1.68 6.86 10.23
CA GLN A 368 -0.60 7.84 10.17
C GLN A 368 -1.11 9.18 9.62
N MET A 369 -0.54 10.27 10.14
CA MET A 369 -0.70 11.62 9.59
C MET A 369 0.67 12.23 9.27
N PRO A 370 0.83 12.81 8.07
CA PRO A 370 2.04 13.52 7.70
C PRO A 370 2.09 14.89 8.37
N THR A 371 3.23 15.19 9.00
CA THR A 371 3.55 16.46 9.65
C THR A 371 4.80 17.04 9.00
N ARG A 372 4.68 18.22 8.39
CA ARG A 372 5.83 18.89 7.77
C ARG A 372 6.69 19.53 8.84
N LEU A 373 7.99 19.29 8.79
CA LEU A 373 9.01 19.85 9.68
C LEU A 373 9.59 21.14 9.08
N ALA A 374 10.31 21.91 9.91
CA ALA A 374 10.84 23.22 9.54
C ALA A 374 11.83 23.20 8.36
N ASP A 375 12.57 22.09 8.19
CA ASP A 375 13.51 21.87 7.09
C ASP A 375 12.83 21.34 5.80
N GLY A 376 11.50 21.28 5.78
CA GLY A 376 10.71 20.79 4.66
C GLY A 376 10.54 19.27 4.60
N SER A 377 11.26 18.51 5.44
CA SER A 377 11.04 17.07 5.63
C SER A 377 9.65 16.78 6.22
N VAL A 378 9.22 15.52 6.18
CA VAL A 378 7.88 15.11 6.61
C VAL A 378 7.98 13.91 7.53
N ALA A 379 7.44 14.06 8.75
CA ALA A 379 7.25 12.97 9.69
C ALA A 379 5.84 12.38 9.50
N GLU A 380 5.73 11.13 9.06
CA GLU A 380 4.49 10.38 9.11
C GLU A 380 4.36 9.71 10.47
N LEU A 381 3.49 10.26 11.30
CA LEU A 381 3.39 9.85 12.70
C LEU A 381 2.06 9.14 12.96
N THR A 382 2.11 8.07 13.76
CA THR A 382 0.90 7.41 14.25
C THR A 382 0.08 8.39 15.09
N VAL A 383 -1.18 8.61 14.71
CA VAL A 383 -2.11 9.51 15.45
C VAL A 383 -3.13 8.77 16.29
N GLY A 384 -3.29 7.48 16.03
CA GLY A 384 -4.15 6.59 16.77
C GLY A 384 -4.42 5.32 15.98
N HIS A 385 -5.42 4.58 16.45
CA HIS A 385 -5.80 3.28 15.91
C HIS A 385 -7.24 3.33 15.42
N TYR A 386 -7.54 2.62 14.35
CA TYR A 386 -8.91 2.47 13.88
C TYR A 386 -9.57 1.23 14.46
N ARG A 387 -10.88 1.30 14.58
CA ARG A 387 -11.76 0.19 14.96
C ARG A 387 -12.78 -0.02 13.85
N THR A 388 -13.07 -1.29 13.58
CA THR A 388 -14.13 -1.69 12.64
C THR A 388 -15.52 -1.35 13.21
N PRO A 389 -16.62 -1.42 12.43
CA PRO A 389 -17.96 -1.07 12.91
C PRO A 389 -18.43 -1.87 14.13
N GLY A 390 -18.00 -3.13 14.26
CA GLY A 390 -18.25 -3.98 15.43
C GLY A 390 -17.32 -3.69 16.62
N GLY A 391 -16.50 -2.64 16.57
CA GLY A 391 -15.61 -2.21 17.65
C GLY A 391 -14.28 -2.99 17.74
N ARG A 392 -13.99 -3.89 16.79
CA ARG A 392 -12.79 -4.72 16.81
C ARG A 392 -11.53 -3.89 16.51
N THR A 393 -10.46 -4.15 17.26
CA THR A 393 -9.12 -3.62 17.01
C THR A 393 -8.39 -4.52 16.01
N VAL A 394 -7.74 -3.91 15.01
CA VAL A 394 -7.00 -4.66 13.97
C VAL A 394 -5.51 -4.81 14.31
N ASP A 395 -4.96 -3.91 15.12
CA ASP A 395 -3.51 -3.85 15.37
C ASP A 395 -2.97 -5.14 16.02
N GLY A 396 -1.93 -5.70 15.42
CA GLY A 396 -1.26 -6.92 15.87
C GLY A 396 -2.05 -8.23 15.67
N ARG A 397 -3.28 -8.17 15.16
CA ARG A 397 -4.15 -9.36 14.98
C ARG A 397 -4.64 -9.57 13.55
N GLY A 398 -4.92 -8.48 12.84
CA GLY A 398 -5.60 -8.52 11.55
C GLY A 398 -7.09 -8.84 11.65
N ILE A 399 -7.71 -8.98 10.49
CA ILE A 399 -9.06 -9.47 10.28
C ILE A 399 -8.97 -10.98 10.01
N ALA A 400 -9.68 -11.75 10.83
CA ALA A 400 -9.88 -13.17 10.58
C ALA A 400 -10.94 -13.36 9.48
N PRO A 401 -10.66 -14.14 8.41
CA PRO A 401 -11.66 -14.50 7.41
C PRO A 401 -12.79 -15.34 8.03
N ASP A 402 -14.00 -15.21 7.49
CA ASP A 402 -15.12 -16.10 7.83
C ASP A 402 -14.84 -17.53 7.38
N LEU A 403 -14.13 -17.70 6.25
CA LEU A 403 -13.65 -18.98 5.76
C LEU A 403 -12.14 -18.94 5.51
N VAL A 404 -11.39 -19.62 6.38
CA VAL A 404 -9.96 -19.81 6.19
C VAL A 404 -9.72 -20.88 5.11
N VAL A 405 -8.96 -20.53 4.07
CA VAL A 405 -8.65 -21.42 2.94
C VAL A 405 -7.14 -21.60 2.81
N ARG A 406 -6.71 -22.87 2.73
CA ARG A 406 -5.36 -23.24 2.30
C ARG A 406 -5.44 -23.75 0.86
N GLY A 407 -4.75 -23.09 -0.06
CA GLY A 407 -4.78 -23.41 -1.50
C GLY A 407 -5.59 -22.39 -2.31
N ASP A 408 -6.39 -22.88 -3.25
CA ASP A 408 -7.11 -22.07 -4.23
C ASP A 408 -8.32 -21.34 -3.60
N ALA A 409 -8.03 -20.18 -2.99
CA ALA A 409 -9.00 -19.31 -2.34
C ALA A 409 -10.05 -18.75 -3.31
N GLU A 410 -9.67 -18.52 -4.57
CA GLU A 410 -10.59 -17.98 -5.56
C GLU A 410 -11.70 -18.99 -5.90
N ARG A 411 -11.34 -20.25 -6.18
CA ARG A 411 -12.35 -21.29 -6.40
C ARG A 411 -13.29 -21.46 -5.20
N ARG A 412 -12.75 -21.45 -3.98
CA ARG A 412 -13.58 -21.52 -2.77
C ARG A 412 -14.52 -20.32 -2.63
N ALA A 413 -14.03 -19.11 -2.90
CA ALA A 413 -14.85 -17.91 -2.88
C ALA A 413 -15.97 -17.95 -3.92
N ARG A 414 -15.71 -18.50 -5.11
CA ARG A 414 -16.76 -18.73 -6.13
C ARG A 414 -17.83 -19.71 -5.67
N THR A 415 -17.44 -20.80 -5.00
CA THR A 415 -18.40 -21.72 -4.39
C THR A 415 -19.25 -21.06 -3.30
N VAL A 416 -18.66 -20.18 -2.48
CA VAL A 416 -19.43 -19.39 -1.50
C VAL A 416 -20.42 -18.47 -2.21
N LEU A 417 -19.95 -17.78 -3.24
CA LEU A 417 -20.74 -16.82 -4.01
C LEU A 417 -21.96 -17.46 -4.68
N SER A 418 -21.82 -18.68 -5.20
CA SER A 418 -22.95 -19.41 -5.79
C SER A 418 -24.00 -19.81 -4.75
N GLY A 419 -23.59 -20.15 -3.52
CA GLY A 419 -24.51 -20.40 -2.41
C GLY A 419 -25.26 -19.15 -1.96
N LEU A 420 -24.63 -17.97 -2.02
CA LEU A 420 -25.26 -16.69 -1.69
C LEU A 420 -26.27 -16.22 -2.74
N GLY A 421 -26.09 -16.61 -4.01
CA GLY A 421 -26.96 -16.22 -5.12
C GLY A 421 -28.20 -17.10 -5.32
N GLY A 422 -28.31 -18.24 -4.63
CA GLY A 422 -29.37 -19.24 -4.83
C GLY A 422 -30.69 -18.99 -4.07
N GLY A 423 -30.83 -17.86 -3.38
CA GLY A 423 -32.05 -17.47 -2.69
C GLY A 423 -32.87 -16.51 -3.55
N SER A 424 -33.63 -17.02 -4.51
CA SER A 424 -34.67 -16.27 -5.22
C SER A 424 -36.00 -16.99 -5.11
#